data_AF-A0A455CA10-F1
#
_entry.id   AF-A0A455CA10-F1
#
_cell.length_a   1.000
_cell.length_b   1.000
_cell.length_c   1.000
_cell.angle_alpha   90.00
_cell.angle_beta   90.00
_cell.angle_gamma   90.00
#
_symmetry.space_group_name_H-M   'P 1'
#
loop_
_entity.id
_entity.type
_entity.pdbx_description
1 polymer ?
#
loop_
_entity_poly.entity_id
_entity_poly.type
_entity_poly.pdbx_seq_one_letter_code
_entity_poly.pdbx_strand_id
1 'polypeptide(L)'
;GALSRGEEHLTGSVSCVAAEFAVVVEVHTAARSGLRPAGCEDEQSLSKHEFVVTSGSAAAADRAGPTILSKVEAALTNQNLSVDVVDQCLVCLKEEWMNKVKVLFKFTKVDSRPKEDTQKLLSILGASEEDNVKLLKFWMTGLSKTYKSHLMSTVRSPMASEPRS
;
A
#
# COMPACT_ATOMS: atom_id res chain seq x y z
N GLY A 1 -17.79 45.16 -1.63
CA GLY A 1 -17.80 43.70 -1.51
C GLY A 1 -16.66 43.10 -2.31
N ALA A 2 -15.45 43.15 -1.77
CA ALA A 2 -14.25 42.60 -2.38
C ALA A 2 -13.34 42.03 -1.26
N LEU A 3 -13.85 41.03 -0.54
CA LEU A 3 -13.09 40.34 0.51
C LEU A 3 -13.66 38.93 0.76
N SER A 4 -13.81 38.12 -0.29
CA SER A 4 -14.27 36.72 -0.13
C SER A 4 -13.72 35.75 -1.17
N ARG A 5 -12.67 36.11 -1.92
CA ARG A 5 -12.17 35.27 -3.03
C ARG A 5 -10.76 34.70 -2.84
N GLY A 6 -10.17 34.89 -1.66
CA GLY A 6 -8.80 34.46 -1.33
C GLY A 6 -8.67 33.34 -0.29
N GLU A 7 -9.73 33.03 0.48
CA GLU A 7 -9.64 32.08 1.61
C GLU A 7 -9.92 30.62 1.22
N GLU A 8 -10.54 30.37 0.06
CA GLU A 8 -10.95 29.03 -0.36
C GLU A 8 -9.78 28.18 -0.89
N HIS A 9 -8.67 28.80 -1.29
CA HIS A 9 -7.49 28.09 -1.80
C HIS A 9 -6.51 27.66 -0.70
N LEU A 10 -6.45 28.40 0.41
CA LEU A 10 -5.57 28.10 1.55
C LEU A 10 -6.16 27.03 2.48
N THR A 11 -7.48 27.01 2.62
CA THR A 11 -8.20 26.04 3.47
C THR A 11 -8.10 24.61 2.96
N GLY A 12 -8.04 24.40 1.64
CA GLY A 12 -7.82 23.07 1.04
C GLY A 12 -6.44 22.47 1.32
N SER A 13 -5.39 23.29 1.30
CA SER A 13 -4.01 22.85 1.59
C SER A 13 -3.76 22.63 3.08
N VAL A 14 -4.40 23.39 3.97
CA VAL A 14 -4.26 23.17 5.43
C VAL A 14 -5.01 21.91 5.87
N SER A 15 -6.14 21.59 5.23
CA SER A 15 -6.94 20.41 5.59
C SER A 15 -6.30 19.07 5.21
N CYS A 16 -5.43 19.02 4.20
CA CYS A 16 -4.75 17.78 3.82
C CYS A 16 -3.52 17.48 4.69
N VAL A 17 -2.83 18.51 5.20
CA VAL A 17 -1.63 18.37 6.05
C VAL A 17 -1.97 17.77 7.42
N ALA A 18 -3.18 17.98 7.92
CA ALA A 18 -3.67 17.41 9.18
C ALA A 18 -4.38 16.05 9.03
N ALA A 19 -4.47 15.50 7.81
CA ALA A 19 -5.23 14.28 7.57
C ALA A 19 -4.43 13.01 7.88
N GLU A 20 -5.03 12.05 8.61
CA GLU A 20 -4.42 10.75 8.92
C GLU A 20 -4.23 9.85 7.69
N PHE A 21 -4.84 10.20 6.55
CA PHE A 21 -4.83 9.42 5.31
C PHE A 21 -3.99 10.07 4.21
N ALA A 22 -3.16 11.06 4.55
CA ALA A 22 -2.30 11.77 3.62
C ALA A 22 -0.86 11.83 4.15
N VAL A 23 0.11 11.67 3.24
CA VAL A 23 1.52 11.92 3.49
C VAL A 23 1.98 12.97 2.50
N VAL A 24 2.63 14.03 3.01
CA VAL A 24 3.18 15.13 2.21
C VAL A 24 4.69 15.04 2.22
N VAL A 25 5.31 15.10 1.05
CA VAL A 25 6.77 15.16 0.88
C VAL A 25 7.12 16.50 0.26
N GLU A 26 7.68 17.39 1.07
CA GLU A 26 8.18 18.70 0.63
C GLU A 26 9.66 18.57 0.26
N VAL A 27 10.05 19.15 -0.88
CA VAL A 27 11.42 19.12 -1.39
C VAL A 27 11.95 20.54 -1.48
N HIS A 28 13.01 20.82 -0.74
CA HIS A 28 13.69 22.11 -0.75
C HIS A 28 15.08 21.98 -1.38
N THR A 29 15.57 23.05 -1.99
CA THR A 29 16.98 23.14 -2.36
C THR A 29 17.80 23.42 -1.11
N ALA A 30 18.79 22.58 -0.81
CA ALA A 30 19.67 22.77 0.33
C ALA A 30 20.41 24.11 0.21
N ALA A 31 20.36 24.94 1.24
CA ALA A 31 21.13 26.18 1.28
C ALA A 31 22.63 25.84 1.16
N ARG A 32 23.27 26.29 0.08
CA ARG A 32 24.69 26.04 -0.21
C ARG A 32 25.56 26.48 0.97
N SER A 33 25.96 25.55 1.82
CA SER A 33 27.02 25.75 2.81
C SER A 33 28.34 25.27 2.23
N GLY A 34 29.21 26.21 1.85
CA GLY A 34 30.65 25.98 1.67
C GLY A 34 31.12 25.66 0.24
N LEU A 35 32.13 26.42 -0.19
CA LEU A 35 32.97 26.22 -1.37
C LEU A 35 33.39 24.75 -1.54
N ARG A 36 32.92 24.06 -2.58
CA ARG A 36 33.49 22.78 -3.03
C ARG A 36 34.30 23.00 -4.32
N PRO A 37 35.49 22.38 -4.48
CA PRO A 37 36.29 22.53 -5.69
C PRO A 37 35.53 21.94 -6.88
N ALA A 38 35.60 22.62 -8.02
CA ALA A 38 35.05 22.15 -9.27
C ALA A 38 35.78 20.87 -9.72
N GLY A 39 35.15 19.71 -9.53
CA GLY A 39 35.65 18.43 -10.02
C GLY A 39 34.96 17.27 -9.33
N CYS A 40 34.13 16.54 -10.08
CA CYS A 40 33.25 15.44 -9.65
C CYS A 40 31.94 15.88 -8.99
N GLU A 41 31.05 16.49 -9.78
CA GLU A 41 29.62 16.40 -9.49
C GLU A 41 29.19 14.95 -9.75
N ASP A 42 28.99 14.20 -8.68
CA ASP A 42 28.29 12.92 -8.76
C ASP A 42 26.81 13.21 -9.04
N GLU A 43 26.41 13.17 -10.32
CA GLU A 43 25.04 13.46 -10.79
C GLU A 43 23.97 12.60 -10.12
N GLN A 44 24.36 11.48 -9.49
CA GLN A 44 23.47 10.58 -8.76
C GLN A 44 23.19 11.00 -7.31
N SER A 45 23.89 12.02 -6.79
CA SER A 45 23.76 12.44 -5.40
C SER A 45 22.56 13.38 -5.19
N LEU A 46 21.64 12.99 -4.30
CA LEU A 46 20.51 13.83 -3.88
C LEU A 46 20.88 14.94 -2.88
N SER A 47 22.17 15.12 -2.58
CA SER A 47 22.68 16.06 -1.55
C SER A 47 22.34 17.54 -1.76
N LYS A 48 21.88 17.93 -2.97
CA LYS A 48 21.40 19.28 -3.30
C LYS A 48 19.99 19.55 -2.77
N HIS A 49 19.28 18.52 -2.28
CA HIS A 49 17.89 18.59 -1.86
C HIS A 49 17.73 18.20 -0.39
N GLU A 50 16.78 18.85 0.27
CA GLU A 50 16.27 18.47 1.58
C GLU A 50 14.84 17.94 1.41
N PHE A 51 14.55 16.80 2.04
CA PHE A 51 13.26 16.14 1.98
C PHE A 51 12.60 16.20 3.35
N VAL A 52 11.46 16.89 3.45
CA VAL A 52 10.65 16.96 4.68
C VAL A 52 9.39 16.14 4.47
N VAL A 53 9.24 15.07 5.25
CA VAL A 53 8.09 14.17 5.20
C VAL A 53 7.17 14.48 6.37
N THR A 54 5.94 14.92 6.07
CA THR A 54 4.91 15.26 7.06
C THR A 54 3.69 14.38 6.89
N SER A 55 3.14 13.89 7.98
CA SER A 55 1.91 13.09 8.02
C SER A 55 1.07 13.50 9.22
N GLY A 56 -0.26 13.47 9.07
CA GLY A 56 -1.19 13.60 10.18
C GLY A 56 -1.37 12.30 10.99
N SER A 57 -0.73 11.20 10.58
CA SER A 57 -0.83 9.90 11.26
C SER A 57 -0.20 9.93 12.67
N ALA A 58 -0.81 9.21 13.61
CA ALA A 58 -0.26 9.08 14.96
C ALA A 58 1.09 8.36 14.92
N ALA A 59 2.14 9.00 15.46
CA ALA A 59 3.54 8.51 15.41
C ALA A 59 3.78 7.09 15.98
N ALA A 60 2.84 6.56 16.78
CA ALA A 60 2.90 5.21 17.35
C ALA A 60 2.21 4.15 16.47
N ALA A 61 1.28 4.53 15.59
CA ALA A 61 0.51 3.61 14.77
C ALA A 61 1.36 3.00 13.63
N ASP A 62 2.40 3.70 13.19
CA ASP A 62 3.21 3.29 12.03
C ASP A 62 4.36 2.32 12.38
N ARG A 63 4.58 1.99 13.67
CA ARG A 63 5.75 1.19 14.10
C ARG A 63 5.62 -0.33 13.95
N ALA A 64 4.40 -0.84 13.84
CA ALA A 64 4.12 -2.27 13.68
C ALA A 64 3.24 -2.52 12.44
N GLY A 65 3.49 -1.75 11.38
CA GLY A 65 2.72 -1.79 10.13
C GLY A 65 2.67 -3.17 9.48
N PRO A 66 1.99 -3.29 8.33
CA PRO A 66 1.70 -4.60 7.74
C PRO A 66 2.99 -5.37 7.45
N THR A 67 2.98 -6.69 7.63
CA THR A 67 4.20 -7.53 7.58
C THR A 67 4.94 -7.43 6.25
N ILE A 68 4.27 -7.08 5.14
CA ILE A 68 4.94 -6.78 3.87
C ILE A 68 5.95 -5.63 4.01
N LEU A 69 5.60 -4.57 4.74
CA LEU A 69 6.45 -3.39 4.92
C LEU A 69 7.70 -3.75 5.70
N SER A 70 7.58 -4.53 6.79
CA SER A 70 8.73 -5.01 7.55
C SER A 70 9.67 -5.88 6.71
N LYS A 71 9.13 -6.73 5.83
CA LYS A 71 9.96 -7.54 4.91
C LYS A 71 10.67 -6.68 3.86
N VAL A 72 9.99 -5.64 3.35
CA VAL A 72 10.60 -4.67 2.42
C VAL A 72 11.72 -3.88 3.11
N GLU A 73 11.48 -3.37 4.32
CA GLU A 73 12.48 -2.64 5.11
C GLU A 73 13.71 -3.51 5.42
N ALA A 74 13.49 -4.77 5.81
CA ALA A 74 14.57 -5.72 6.04
C ALA A 74 15.39 -6.00 4.78
N ALA A 75 14.74 -6.11 3.61
CA ALA A 75 15.43 -6.28 2.34
C ALA A 75 16.25 -5.03 1.95
N LEU A 76 15.69 -3.84 2.12
CA LEU A 76 16.36 -2.56 1.82
C LEU A 76 17.53 -2.25 2.76
N THR A 77 17.45 -2.70 4.02
CA THR A 77 18.53 -2.51 5.01
C THR A 77 19.69 -3.47 4.78
N ASN A 78 19.47 -4.59 4.10
CA ASN A 78 20.47 -5.61 3.87
C ASN A 78 21.40 -5.25 2.70
N GLN A 79 22.55 -4.66 3.04
CA GLN A 79 23.60 -4.27 2.08
C GLN A 79 24.26 -5.46 1.34
N ASN A 80 23.96 -6.70 1.71
CA ASN A 80 24.47 -7.89 1.01
C ASN A 80 23.58 -8.32 -0.17
N LEU A 81 22.40 -7.71 -0.34
CA LEU A 81 21.51 -7.98 -1.46
C LEU A 81 21.81 -7.01 -2.60
N SER A 82 21.91 -7.52 -3.82
CA SER A 82 21.94 -6.66 -5.00
C SER A 82 20.56 -6.03 -5.23
N VAL A 83 20.54 -4.93 -5.99
CA VAL A 83 19.29 -4.25 -6.39
C VAL A 83 18.34 -5.20 -7.11
N ASP A 84 18.84 -6.02 -8.04
CA ASP A 84 18.00 -7.00 -8.76
C ASP A 84 17.35 -8.04 -7.83
N VAL A 85 18.06 -8.45 -6.77
CA VAL A 85 17.52 -9.38 -5.77
C VAL A 85 16.44 -8.71 -4.93
N VAL A 86 16.62 -7.43 -4.57
CA VAL A 86 15.59 -6.65 -3.88
C VAL A 86 14.37 -6.49 -4.78
N ASP A 87 14.54 -6.13 -6.05
CA ASP A 87 13.44 -6.00 -7.02
C ASP A 87 12.66 -7.30 -7.17
N GLN A 88 13.34 -8.42 -7.32
CA GLN A 88 12.69 -9.73 -7.40
C GLN A 88 11.96 -10.08 -6.09
N CYS A 89 12.54 -9.74 -4.93
CA CYS A 89 11.89 -9.90 -3.63
C CYS A 89 10.59 -9.09 -3.55
N LEU A 90 10.60 -7.84 -4.02
CA LEU A 90 9.40 -6.98 -4.07
C LEU A 90 8.31 -7.57 -4.97
N VAL A 91 8.67 -8.12 -6.13
CA VAL A 91 7.72 -8.81 -7.02
C VAL A 91 7.10 -10.02 -6.32
N CYS A 92 7.93 -10.91 -5.76
CA CYS A 92 7.46 -12.10 -5.06
C CYS A 92 6.55 -11.75 -3.87
N LEU A 93 6.91 -10.74 -3.08
CA LEU A 93 6.08 -10.26 -1.96
C LEU A 93 4.74 -9.71 -2.45
N LYS A 94 4.73 -8.87 -3.48
CA LYS A 94 3.48 -8.36 -4.06
C LYS A 94 2.59 -9.50 -4.57
N GLU A 95 3.16 -10.51 -5.20
CA GLU A 95 2.43 -11.67 -5.70
C GLU A 95 1.85 -12.52 -4.56
N GLU A 96 2.63 -12.80 -3.51
CA GLU A 96 2.18 -13.51 -2.30
C GLU A 96 0.95 -12.80 -1.70
N TRP A 97 1.06 -11.48 -1.50
CA TRP A 97 0.00 -10.67 -0.92
C TRP A 97 -1.23 -10.56 -1.82
N MET A 98 -1.03 -10.41 -3.14
CA MET A 98 -2.16 -10.43 -4.08
C MET A 98 -2.85 -11.79 -4.14
N ASN A 99 -2.13 -12.90 -3.94
CA ASN A 99 -2.75 -14.21 -3.85
C ASN A 99 -3.60 -14.34 -2.57
N LYS A 100 -3.14 -13.82 -1.43
CA LYS A 100 -3.97 -13.72 -0.21
C LYS A 100 -5.23 -12.89 -0.45
N VAL A 101 -5.12 -11.76 -1.16
CA VAL A 101 -6.27 -10.91 -1.55
C VAL A 101 -7.28 -11.68 -2.41
N LYS A 102 -6.82 -12.44 -3.41
CA LYS A 102 -7.69 -13.28 -4.26
C LYS A 102 -8.43 -14.34 -3.43
N VAL A 103 -7.71 -15.03 -2.54
CA VAL A 103 -8.30 -16.03 -1.63
C VAL A 103 -9.34 -15.40 -0.72
N LEU A 104 -9.01 -14.27 -0.08
CA LEU A 104 -9.94 -13.54 0.78
C LEU A 104 -11.18 -13.04 0.01
N PHE A 105 -10.99 -12.53 -1.21
CA PHE A 105 -12.09 -12.08 -2.07
C PHE A 105 -13.03 -13.25 -2.40
N LYS A 106 -12.49 -14.39 -2.83
CA LYS A 106 -13.29 -15.59 -3.06
C LYS A 106 -14.09 -15.97 -1.81
N PHE A 107 -13.41 -16.07 -0.68
CA PHE A 107 -14.00 -16.55 0.56
C PHE A 107 -15.13 -15.65 1.08
N THR A 108 -14.94 -14.33 0.99
CA THR A 108 -15.85 -13.35 1.59
C THR A 108 -16.91 -12.81 0.63
N LYS A 109 -16.60 -12.68 -0.67
CA LYS A 109 -17.49 -12.06 -1.65
C LYS A 109 -18.19 -13.06 -2.56
N VAL A 110 -17.59 -14.23 -2.79
CA VAL A 110 -18.14 -15.26 -3.67
C VAL A 110 -18.81 -16.33 -2.85
N ASP A 111 -18.07 -16.92 -1.91
CA ASP A 111 -18.58 -18.00 -1.05
C ASP A 111 -19.41 -17.45 0.14
N SER A 112 -19.36 -16.13 0.37
CA SER A 112 -20.13 -15.41 1.41
C SER A 112 -20.01 -16.02 2.82
N ARG A 113 -18.80 -16.48 3.17
CA ARG A 113 -18.51 -17.17 4.43
C ARG A 113 -18.68 -16.24 5.65
N PRO A 114 -19.03 -16.79 6.83
CA PRO A 114 -19.21 -16.01 8.04
C PRO A 114 -17.90 -15.38 8.53
N LYS A 115 -18.03 -14.37 9.40
CA LYS A 115 -16.89 -13.64 9.96
C LYS A 115 -15.92 -14.55 10.72
N GLU A 116 -16.42 -15.54 11.45
CA GLU A 116 -15.60 -16.48 12.21
C GLU A 116 -14.65 -17.27 11.30
N ASP A 117 -15.20 -17.86 10.24
CA ASP A 117 -14.40 -18.58 9.24
C ASP A 117 -13.40 -17.66 8.54
N THR A 118 -13.78 -16.40 8.31
CA THR A 118 -12.89 -15.40 7.72
C THR A 118 -11.71 -15.10 8.64
N GLN A 119 -11.93 -15.01 9.96
CA GLN A 119 -10.84 -14.82 10.93
C GLN A 119 -9.90 -16.02 10.97
N LYS A 120 -10.44 -17.25 10.95
CA LYS A 120 -9.62 -18.48 10.86
C LYS A 120 -8.75 -18.48 9.60
N LEU A 121 -9.34 -18.11 8.45
CA LEU A 121 -8.59 -17.98 7.20
C LEU A 121 -7.47 -16.93 7.32
N LEU A 122 -7.74 -15.76 7.89
CA LEU A 122 -6.74 -14.71 8.08
C LEU A 122 -5.58 -15.18 8.97
N SER A 123 -5.86 -15.94 10.03
CA SER A 123 -4.82 -16.56 10.86
C SER A 123 -3.98 -17.57 10.06
N ILE A 124 -4.60 -18.42 9.26
CA ILE A 124 -3.89 -19.39 8.40
C ILE A 124 -3.00 -18.69 7.36
N LEU A 125 -3.47 -17.57 6.80
CA LEU A 125 -2.71 -16.79 5.83
C LEU A 125 -1.60 -15.92 6.47
N GLY A 126 -1.47 -15.96 7.80
CA GLY A 126 -0.53 -15.11 8.55
C GLY A 126 -0.86 -13.62 8.39
N ALA A 127 -2.14 -13.27 8.38
CA ALA A 127 -2.63 -11.92 8.10
C ALA A 127 -3.77 -11.49 9.04
N SER A 128 -3.81 -12.04 10.26
CA SER A 128 -4.82 -11.70 11.28
C SER A 128 -4.58 -10.37 11.99
N GLU A 129 -3.38 -9.81 11.88
CA GLU A 129 -3.05 -8.49 12.44
C GLU A 129 -3.85 -7.37 11.76
N GLU A 130 -4.17 -6.31 12.51
CA GLU A 130 -5.06 -5.24 12.07
C GLU A 130 -4.61 -4.60 10.74
N ASP A 131 -3.34 -4.23 10.64
CA ASP A 131 -2.82 -3.54 9.45
C ASP A 131 -2.73 -4.47 8.23
N ASN A 132 -2.45 -5.75 8.46
CA ASN A 132 -2.54 -6.78 7.43
C ASN A 132 -3.97 -6.88 6.89
N VAL A 133 -4.97 -6.91 7.77
CA VAL A 133 -6.38 -6.94 7.37
C VAL A 133 -6.79 -5.67 6.63
N LYS A 134 -6.36 -4.48 7.07
CA LYS A 134 -6.61 -3.20 6.38
C LYS A 134 -5.98 -3.20 4.98
N LEU A 135 -4.73 -3.64 4.85
CA LEU A 135 -4.02 -3.75 3.58
C LEU A 135 -4.74 -4.71 2.62
N LEU A 136 -5.14 -5.90 3.08
CA LEU A 136 -5.89 -6.86 2.27
C LEU A 136 -7.22 -6.28 1.77
N LYS A 137 -7.95 -5.55 2.64
CA LYS A 137 -9.20 -4.87 2.26
C LYS A 137 -8.97 -3.79 1.21
N PHE A 138 -7.92 -3.00 1.37
CA PHE A 138 -7.54 -1.99 0.40
C PHE A 138 -7.18 -2.63 -0.95
N TRP A 139 -6.33 -3.66 -0.97
CA TRP A 139 -5.89 -4.33 -2.21
C TRP A 139 -7.00 -5.12 -2.93
N MET A 140 -8.04 -5.57 -2.21
CA MET A 140 -9.24 -6.14 -2.86
C MET A 140 -9.89 -5.17 -3.85
N THR A 141 -9.76 -3.85 -3.64
CA THR A 141 -10.28 -2.85 -4.59
C THR A 141 -9.51 -2.90 -5.93
N GLY A 142 -8.21 -3.20 -5.89
CA GLY A 142 -7.32 -3.29 -7.06
C GLY A 142 -7.44 -4.56 -7.91
N LEU A 143 -8.23 -5.55 -7.48
CA LEU A 143 -8.54 -6.72 -8.31
C LEU A 143 -9.28 -6.29 -9.59
N SER A 144 -8.89 -6.86 -10.74
CA SER A 144 -9.44 -6.48 -12.04
C SER A 144 -10.94 -6.78 -12.17
N LYS A 145 -11.65 -5.96 -12.96
CA LYS A 145 -13.09 -6.14 -13.21
C LYS A 145 -13.40 -7.50 -13.83
N THR A 146 -12.59 -7.94 -14.80
CA THR A 146 -12.72 -9.25 -15.45
C THR A 146 -12.56 -10.39 -14.45
N TYR A 147 -11.56 -10.32 -13.56
CA TYR A 147 -11.35 -11.33 -12.54
C TYR A 147 -12.54 -11.43 -11.57
N LYS A 148 -12.99 -10.28 -11.05
CA LYS A 148 -14.17 -10.21 -10.16
C LYS A 148 -15.41 -10.79 -10.84
N SER A 149 -15.67 -10.40 -12.09
CA SER A 149 -16.82 -10.84 -12.87
C SER A 149 -16.79 -12.36 -13.11
N HIS A 150 -15.65 -12.90 -13.55
CA HIS A 150 -15.48 -14.33 -13.77
C HIS A 150 -15.81 -15.12 -12.50
N LEU A 151 -15.22 -14.75 -11.37
CA LEU A 151 -15.39 -15.49 -10.12
C LEU A 151 -16.83 -15.41 -9.56
N MET A 152 -17.50 -14.27 -9.73
CA MET A 152 -18.90 -14.09 -9.33
C MET A 152 -19.86 -14.88 -10.23
N SER A 153 -19.53 -15.02 -11.52
CA SER A 153 -20.36 -15.75 -12.48
C SER A 153 -20.36 -17.26 -12.25
N THR A 154 -19.28 -17.83 -11.69
CA THR A 154 -19.18 -19.27 -11.39
C THR A 154 -20.23 -19.75 -10.39
N VAL A 155 -20.74 -18.86 -9.51
CA VAL A 155 -21.82 -19.19 -8.55
C VAL A 155 -23.20 -19.25 -9.21
N ARG A 156 -23.35 -18.63 -10.39
CA ARG A 156 -24.64 -18.53 -11.10
C ARG A 156 -24.84 -19.58 -12.19
N SER A 157 -23.87 -20.46 -12.44
CA SER A 157 -24.16 -21.63 -13.26
C SER A 157 -24.96 -22.61 -12.39
N PRO A 158 -26.24 -22.90 -12.71
CA PRO A 158 -26.86 -24.07 -12.12
C PRO A 158 -25.99 -25.25 -12.57
N MET A 159 -25.53 -26.03 -11.62
CA MET A 159 -25.06 -27.38 -11.91
C MET A 159 -26.21 -28.01 -12.70
N ALA A 160 -25.98 -28.27 -14.00
CA ALA A 160 -26.98 -28.86 -14.88
C ALA A 160 -27.52 -30.10 -14.17
N SER A 161 -28.79 -30.05 -13.81
CA SER A 161 -29.52 -31.13 -13.17
C SER A 161 -29.47 -32.33 -14.11
N GLU A 162 -28.63 -33.32 -13.81
CA GLU A 162 -28.72 -34.62 -14.45
C GLU A 162 -30.12 -35.19 -14.21
N PRO A 163 -30.87 -35.57 -15.27
CA PRO A 163 -32.12 -36.27 -15.09
C PRO A 163 -31.78 -37.72 -14.72
N ARG A 164 -31.98 -38.09 -13.44
CA ARG A 164 -32.07 -39.51 -13.10
C ARG A 164 -33.35 -40.06 -13.71
N SER A 165 -33.17 -40.91 -14.72
CA SER A 165 -34.21 -41.76 -15.32
C SER A 165 -34.62 -42.86 -14.36
#